data_AF-A0A0F9KFW9-F1
#
_entry.id   AF-A0A0F9KFW9-F1
#
_cell.length_a   1.000
_cell.length_b   1.000
_cell.length_c   1.000
_cell.angle_alpha   90.00
_cell.angle_beta   90.00
_cell.angle_gamma   90.00
#
_symmetry.space_group_name_H-M   'P 1'
#
loop_
_entity.id
_entity.type
_entity.pdbx_description
1 polymer ?
#
loop_
_entity_poly.entity_id
_entity_poly.type
_entity_poly.pdbx_seq_one_letter_code
_entity_poly.pdbx_strand_id
1 'polypeptide(L)' 'MGKVRTILIKKVSKELINKYPNVFTIDFEKNKKLLDKYLEIDSKHLR' A
#
# COMPACT_ATOMS: atom_id res chain seq x y z
N MET A 1 -14.07 18.89 8.31
CA MET A 1 -12.63 18.50 8.27
C MET A 1 -12.54 17.08 7.72
N GLY A 2 -12.05 16.91 6.49
CA GLY A 2 -12.05 15.61 5.79
C GLY A 2 -10.95 14.66 6.26
N LYS A 3 -11.13 13.34 6.00
CA LYS A 3 -10.16 12.30 6.37
C LYS A 3 -8.98 12.28 5.39
N VAL A 4 -7.96 13.12 5.67
CA VAL A 4 -6.72 13.15 4.88
C VAL A 4 -5.76 12.08 5.39
N ARG A 5 -5.30 11.21 4.49
CA ARG A 5 -4.26 10.22 4.80
C ARG A 5 -2.89 10.90 4.95
N THR A 6 -2.13 10.46 5.95
CA THR A 6 -0.79 10.98 6.28
C THR A 6 0.18 10.87 5.10
N ILE A 7 1.11 11.82 5.00
CA ILE A 7 2.14 11.88 3.95
C ILE A 7 2.99 10.60 3.91
N LEU A 8 3.26 10.01 5.08
CA LEU A 8 3.99 8.75 5.25
C LEU A 8 3.40 7.61 4.40
N ILE A 9 2.07 7.43 4.47
CA ILE A 9 1.36 6.39 3.72
C ILE A 9 1.58 6.60 2.21
N LYS A 10 1.42 7.84 1.75
CA LYS A 10 1.58 8.19 0.33
C LYS A 10 3.02 7.97 -0.15
N LYS A 11 4.02 8.27 0.68
CA LYS A 11 5.44 8.09 0.37
C LYS A 11 5.76 6.59 0.21
N VAL A 12 5.37 5.78 1.19
CA VAL A 12 5.57 4.32 1.18
C VAL A 12 4.87 3.68 -0.02
N SER A 13 3.62 4.06 -0.32
CA SER A 13 2.92 3.56 -1.51
C SER A 13 3.67 3.89 -2.79
N LYS A 14 4.20 5.11 -2.92
CA LYS A 14 4.96 5.53 -4.11
C LYS A 14 6.27 4.76 -4.23
N GLU A 15 6.97 4.51 -3.13
CA GLU A 15 8.18 3.69 -3.11
C GLU A 15 7.90 2.23 -3.51
N LEU A 16 6.82 1.63 -2.99
CA LEU A 16 6.42 0.27 -3.36
C LEU A 16 6.08 0.15 -4.85
N ILE A 17 5.33 1.11 -5.41
CA ILE A 17 4.98 1.11 -6.84
C ILE A 17 6.23 1.26 -7.70
N ASN A 18 7.20 2.11 -7.31
CA ASN A 18 8.46 2.25 -8.04
C ASN A 18 9.34 1.01 -7.96
N LYS A 19 9.36 0.34 -6.80
CA LYS A 19 10.20 -0.85 -6.58
C LYS A 19 9.62 -2.09 -7.25
N TYR A 20 8.30 -2.15 -7.39
CA TYR A 20 7.58 -3.30 -7.92
C TYR A 20 6.50 -2.94 -8.95
N PRO A 21 6.86 -2.30 -10.08
CA PRO A 21 5.89 -1.79 -11.05
C PRO A 21 5.08 -2.90 -11.75
N ASN A 22 5.59 -4.13 -11.80
CA ASN A 22 4.98 -5.25 -12.53
C ASN A 22 4.00 -6.11 -11.72
N VAL A 23 3.90 -5.91 -10.40
CA VAL A 23 3.00 -6.72 -9.53
C VAL A 23 1.76 -5.96 -9.09
N PHE A 24 1.79 -4.63 -9.05
CA PHE A 24 0.60 -3.85 -8.74
C PHE A 24 -0.31 -3.75 -9.97
N THR A 25 -1.53 -4.27 -9.84
CA THR A 25 -2.55 -4.24 -10.90
C THR A 25 -3.68 -3.28 -10.52
N ILE A 26 -4.75 -3.18 -11.31
CA ILE A 26 -5.96 -2.41 -10.94
C ILE A 26 -6.84 -3.12 -9.90
N ASP A 27 -6.53 -4.38 -9.60
CA ASP A 27 -7.31 -5.21 -8.68
C ASP A 27 -6.92 -4.98 -7.23
N PHE A 28 -7.86 -4.43 -6.44
CA PHE A 28 -7.63 -4.10 -5.04
C PHE A 28 -7.33 -5.34 -4.19
N GLU A 29 -8.01 -6.45 -4.44
CA GLU A 29 -7.91 -7.63 -3.58
C GLU A 29 -6.59 -8.37 -3.77
N LYS A 30 -6.13 -8.48 -5.03
CA LYS A 30 -4.78 -8.98 -5.36
C LYS A 30 -3.71 -8.08 -4.78
N ASN A 31 -3.82 -6.76 -4.95
CA ASN A 31 -2.84 -5.82 -4.41
C ASN A 31 -2.77 -5.87 -2.88
N LYS A 32 -3.90 -6.05 -2.20
CA LYS A 32 -3.93 -6.18 -0.73
C LYS A 32 -3.21 -7.44 -0.26
N LYS A 33 -3.45 -8.59 -0.91
CA LYS A 33 -2.74 -9.84 -0.59
C LYS A 33 -1.23 -9.75 -0.89
N LEU A 34 -0.85 -9.02 -1.94
CA LEU A 34 0.56 -8.77 -2.26
C LEU A 34 1.20 -7.85 -1.22
N LEU A 35 0.53 -6.75 -0.86
CA LEU A 35 0.99 -5.83 0.18
C LEU A 35 1.24 -6.55 1.50
N ASP A 36 0.38 -7.49 1.86
CA ASP A 36 0.53 -8.39 3.02
C ASP A 36 1.85 -9.17 3.04
N LYS A 37 2.27 -9.65 1.86
CA LYS A 37 3.49 -10.45 1.71
C LYS A 37 4.75 -9.59 1.73
N TYR A 38 4.65 -8.36 1.22
CA TYR A 38 5.80 -7.45 1.13
C TYR A 38 5.97 -6.57 2.37
N LEU A 39 4.90 -6.37 3.14
CA LEU A 39 4.89 -5.52 4.31
C LEU A 39 4.12 -6.22 5.44
N GLU A 40 4.85 -6.66 6.47
CA GLU A 40 4.24 -7.06 7.74
C GLU A 40 3.75 -5.80 8.45
N ILE A 41 2.47 -5.46 8.24
CA ILE A 41 1.81 -4.32 8.86
C ILE A 41 0.95 -4.86 10.01
N ASP A 42 1.37 -4.59 11.24
CA ASP A 42 0.65 -4.96 12.46
C ASP A 42 -0.76 -4.33 12.58
N SER A 43 -1.01 -3.21 11.89
CA SER A 43 -2.26 -2.45 12.03
C SER A 43 -3.18 -2.53 10.81
N LYS A 44 -4.40 -3.04 11.02
CA LYS A 44 -5.48 -3.15 10.01
C LYS A 44 -5.88 -1.80 9.37
N HIS A 45 -5.63 -0.67 10.04
CA HIS A 45 -5.92 0.68 9.51
C HIS A 45 -4.82 1.25 8.61
N LEU A 46 -3.62 0.69 8.71
CA LEU A 46 -2.43 1.07 7.96
C LEU A 46 -2.22 0.18 6.72
N ARG A 47 -2.90 -0.96 6.69
CA ARG A 47 -2.86 -2.03 5.69
C ARG A 47 -3.90 -1.84 4.59
#